data_AF-R5X865-F1
#
_entry.id   AF-R5X865-F1
#
_cell.length_a   1.000
_cell.length_b   1.000
_cell.length_c   1.000
_cell.angle_alpha   90.00
_cell.angle_beta   90.00
_cell.angle_gamma   90.00
#
_symmetry.space_group_name_H-M   'P 1'
#
loop_
_entity.id
_entity.type
_entity.pdbx_description
1 polymer ?
#
loop_
_entity_poly.entity_id
_entity_poly.type
_entity_poly.pdbx_seq_one_letter_code
_entity_poly.pdbx_strand_id
1 'polypeptide(L)'
;MKYLTKEWYYGNKNICLDLEVDTKAEKLSEEYYKELYNAKLNSFLEEEKEVSEMDYEPETWEDIQIMDDEGNIISAREVMSEEEFEALRQQLLEEEQNQQDVEIEPYDEEASTNDFLEMHQDEIEELKENLPKEILDEVVDIRVLALGVATEKVKDLVDKYSQECEMKFEKPFNEYNKHWYSIADKVPAHIKENYNFHDCAILKMTKCGNDIVFELDNSGGFTNINKITYKDAVILENNFVGGCYWIYDEMYLCDKGYECHIAVDGENGYDYITLQASDVIFE
;
A
#
# COMPACT_ATOMS: atom_id res chain seq x y z
N MET A 1 4.71 -17.98 8.58
CA MET A 1 5.13 -16.61 8.94
C MET A 1 5.45 -16.52 10.43
N LYS A 2 6.51 -15.82 10.83
CA LYS A 2 6.89 -15.59 12.24
C LYS A 2 6.68 -14.13 12.67
N TYR A 3 6.82 -13.18 11.76
CA TYR A 3 6.71 -11.74 12.03
C TYR A 3 5.45 -11.15 11.39
N LEU A 4 5.28 -11.28 10.07
CA LEU A 4 4.16 -10.69 9.32
C LEU A 4 2.98 -11.67 9.33
N THR A 5 2.40 -11.84 10.51
CA THR A 5 1.31 -12.79 10.77
C THR A 5 -0.07 -12.22 10.43
N LYS A 6 -1.11 -13.04 10.49
CA LYS A 6 -2.50 -12.67 10.23
C LYS A 6 -2.99 -11.66 11.27
N GLU A 7 -2.54 -11.83 12.51
CA GLU A 7 -2.78 -10.89 13.60
C GLU A 7 -2.08 -9.55 13.35
N TRP A 8 -0.87 -9.56 12.78
CA TRP A 8 -0.18 -8.33 12.37
C TRP A 8 -0.90 -7.65 11.20
N TYR A 9 -1.29 -8.40 10.17
CA TYR A 9 -1.96 -7.87 8.99
C TYR A 9 -3.32 -7.24 9.32
N TYR A 10 -4.21 -7.97 9.99
CA TYR A 10 -5.53 -7.43 10.37
C TYR A 10 -5.53 -6.56 11.62
N GLY A 11 -4.52 -6.71 12.48
CA GLY A 11 -4.33 -5.85 13.64
C GLY A 11 -3.79 -4.47 13.27
N ASN A 12 -3.28 -4.31 12.05
CA ASN A 12 -2.87 -3.03 11.51
C ASN A 12 -4.09 -2.28 10.97
N LYS A 13 -4.70 -1.46 11.84
CA LYS A 13 -5.64 -0.44 11.39
C LYS A 13 -4.84 0.83 11.14
N ASN A 14 -4.66 1.20 9.89
CA ASN A 14 -4.06 2.49 9.53
C ASN A 14 -5.07 3.59 9.87
N ILE A 15 -5.02 4.09 11.11
CA ILE A 15 -5.80 5.25 11.51
C ILE A 15 -4.84 6.42 11.56
N CYS A 16 -4.83 7.19 10.48
CA CYS A 16 -4.16 8.49 10.42
C CYS A 16 -5.24 9.51 10.05
N LEU A 17 -5.69 10.29 11.04
CA LEU A 17 -6.68 11.34 10.84
C LEU A 17 -5.97 12.68 10.97
N ASP A 18 -6.02 13.50 9.92
CA ASP A 18 -5.57 14.89 9.99
C ASP A 18 -6.69 15.74 10.60
N LEU A 19 -6.63 15.94 11.92
CA LEU A 19 -7.70 16.57 12.69
C LEU A 19 -7.40 18.03 13.03
N GLU A 20 -8.31 18.92 12.64
CA GLU A 20 -8.38 20.29 13.11
C GLU A 20 -9.07 20.36 14.49
N VAL A 21 -8.60 21.25 15.37
CA VAL A 21 -9.18 21.42 16.71
C VAL A 21 -10.19 22.59 16.70
N ASP A 22 -11.44 22.31 17.08
CA ASP A 22 -12.45 23.34 17.33
C ASP A 22 -13.28 23.05 18.60
N THR A 23 -13.33 24.02 19.50
CA THR A 23 -14.15 23.95 20.73
C THR A 23 -15.65 23.78 20.46
N LYS A 24 -16.16 24.15 19.28
CA LYS A 24 -17.55 23.90 18.91
C LYS A 24 -17.87 22.41 18.81
N ALA A 25 -16.87 21.55 18.55
CA ALA A 25 -17.00 20.10 18.54
C ALA A 25 -17.28 19.49 19.93
N GLU A 26 -17.17 20.27 21.02
CA GLU A 26 -17.53 19.82 22.37
C GLU A 26 -19.05 19.65 22.59
N LYS A 27 -19.88 20.09 21.63
CA LYS A 27 -21.34 20.08 21.74
C LYS A 27 -21.98 19.57 20.47
N LEU A 28 -23.00 18.73 20.63
CA LEU A 28 -23.86 18.32 19.54
C LEU A 28 -24.65 19.54 19.03
N SER A 29 -24.41 19.94 17.78
CA SER A 29 -25.04 21.10 17.16
C SER A 29 -25.27 20.86 15.67
N GLU A 30 -26.54 20.72 15.29
CA GLU A 30 -26.94 20.57 13.87
C GLU A 30 -26.59 21.79 13.02
N GLU A 31 -26.62 22.99 13.61
CA GLU A 31 -26.23 24.21 12.91
C GLU A 31 -24.75 24.20 12.59
N TYR A 32 -23.91 23.86 13.58
CA TYR A 32 -22.47 23.78 13.40
C TYR A 32 -22.07 22.68 12.42
N TYR A 33 -22.65 21.49 12.54
CA TYR A 33 -22.41 20.40 11.60
C TYR A 33 -22.75 20.81 10.16
N LYS A 34 -23.90 21.45 9.92
CA LYS A 34 -24.30 21.90 8.59
C LYS A 34 -23.39 22.99 8.03
N GLU A 35 -22.98 23.95 8.88
CA GLU A 35 -22.01 24.98 8.48
C GLU A 35 -20.69 24.34 8.04
N LEU A 36 -20.16 23.41 8.83
CA LEU A 36 -18.91 22.71 8.54
C LEU A 36 -19.01 21.83 7.30
N TYR A 37 -20.08 21.03 7.20
CA TYR A 37 -20.34 20.17 6.04
C TYR A 37 -20.39 20.98 4.75
N ASN A 38 -21.16 22.07 4.72
CA ASN A 38 -21.24 22.92 3.53
C ASN A 38 -19.91 23.60 3.21
N ALA A 39 -19.12 23.97 4.21
CA ALA A 39 -17.79 24.53 3.99
C ALA A 39 -16.83 23.51 3.36
N LYS A 40 -16.80 22.28 3.87
CA LYS A 40 -15.97 21.19 3.32
C LYS A 40 -16.45 20.75 1.94
N LEU A 41 -17.76 20.64 1.72
CA LEU A 41 -18.34 20.35 0.40
C LEU A 41 -17.96 21.43 -0.63
N ASN A 42 -18.06 22.72 -0.28
CA ASN A 42 -17.69 23.78 -1.22
C ASN A 42 -16.20 23.74 -1.57
N SER A 43 -15.31 23.45 -0.60
CA SER A 43 -13.87 23.27 -0.86
C SER A 43 -13.63 22.11 -1.82
N PHE A 44 -14.26 20.96 -1.56
CA PHE A 44 -14.17 19.78 -2.40
C PHE A 44 -14.63 20.06 -3.83
N LEU A 45 -15.78 20.72 -4.01
CA LEU A 45 -16.30 21.09 -5.33
C LEU A 45 -15.41 22.10 -6.06
N GLU A 46 -14.76 23.02 -5.34
CA GLU A 46 -13.80 23.97 -5.93
C GLU A 46 -12.55 23.23 -6.42
N GLU A 47 -12.01 22.29 -5.62
CA GLU A 47 -10.87 21.45 -5.98
C GLU A 47 -11.18 20.55 -7.19
N GLU A 48 -12.30 19.83 -7.20
CA GLU A 48 -12.74 18.99 -8.33
C GLU A 48 -12.89 19.81 -9.61
N LYS A 49 -13.46 21.01 -9.49
CA LYS A 49 -13.60 21.91 -10.62
C LYS A 49 -12.25 22.40 -11.12
N GLU A 50 -11.35 22.83 -10.24
CA GLU A 50 -10.00 23.24 -10.62
C GLU A 50 -9.29 22.11 -11.37
N VAL A 51 -9.31 20.88 -10.84
CA VAL A 51 -8.71 19.70 -11.48
C VAL A 51 -9.32 19.43 -12.87
N SER A 52 -10.65 19.56 -13.01
CA SER A 52 -11.31 19.37 -14.31
C SER A 52 -10.97 20.45 -15.35
N GLU A 53 -10.63 21.66 -14.90
CA GLU A 53 -10.29 22.81 -15.74
C GLU A 53 -8.77 22.93 -15.96
N MET A 54 -7.96 22.11 -15.30
CA MET A 54 -6.51 22.09 -15.46
C MET A 54 -6.16 21.55 -16.85
N ASP A 55 -5.55 22.42 -17.66
CA ASP A 55 -4.87 21.99 -18.88
C ASP A 55 -3.64 21.16 -18.47
N TYR A 56 -3.56 19.94 -19.01
CA TYR A 56 -2.39 19.10 -18.83
C TYR A 56 -1.17 19.74 -19.47
N GLU A 57 -0.21 20.19 -18.67
CA GLU A 57 1.11 20.58 -19.14
C GLU A 57 2.04 19.36 -19.03
N PRO A 58 2.54 18.81 -20.15
CA PRO A 58 3.39 17.64 -20.10
C PRO A 58 4.67 17.95 -19.34
N GLU A 59 5.06 17.03 -18.47
CA GLU A 59 6.23 17.19 -17.63
C GLU A 59 7.48 17.27 -18.53
N THR A 60 8.40 18.17 -18.20
CA THR A 60 9.63 18.30 -19.02
C THR A 60 10.63 17.18 -18.76
N TRP A 61 10.49 16.49 -17.62
CA TRP A 61 11.41 15.46 -17.11
C TRP A 61 12.89 15.88 -17.17
N GLU A 62 13.18 17.16 -16.86
CA GLU A 62 14.56 17.66 -16.79
C GLU A 62 15.27 17.30 -15.47
N ASP A 63 14.49 17.10 -14.40
CA ASP A 63 14.99 16.85 -13.04
C ASP A 63 14.64 15.42 -12.58
N ILE A 64 14.88 14.41 -13.43
CA ILE A 64 14.62 13.00 -13.10
C ILE A 64 15.47 12.59 -11.90
N GLN A 65 14.81 12.12 -10.84
CA GLN A 65 15.44 11.59 -9.65
C GLN A 65 15.43 10.06 -9.67
N ILE A 66 16.56 9.46 -9.34
CA ILE A 66 16.71 8.00 -9.19
C ILE A 66 17.34 7.66 -7.86
N MET A 67 17.16 6.42 -7.43
CA MET A 67 17.76 5.90 -6.20
C MET A 67 19.10 5.24 -6.52
N ASP A 68 20.16 5.58 -5.79
CA ASP A 68 21.45 4.91 -5.92
C ASP A 68 21.50 3.56 -5.16
N ASP A 69 22.59 2.82 -5.32
CA ASP A 69 22.81 1.52 -4.66
C ASP A 69 22.86 1.62 -3.12
N GLU A 70 23.02 2.82 -2.57
CA GLU A 70 23.03 3.09 -1.13
C GLU A 70 21.65 3.56 -0.61
N GLY A 71 20.65 3.69 -1.50
CA GLY A 71 19.29 4.13 -1.18
C GLY A 71 19.09 5.64 -1.14
N ASN A 72 20.06 6.44 -1.63
CA ASN A 72 19.94 7.89 -1.69
C ASN A 72 19.22 8.33 -2.97
N ILE A 73 18.39 9.37 -2.85
CA ILE A 73 17.79 10.03 -4.01
C ILE A 73 18.83 10.97 -4.63
N ILE A 74 19.17 10.72 -5.89
CA ILE A 74 20.16 11.48 -6.67
C ILE A 74 19.58 11.88 -8.03
N SER A 75 20.17 12.88 -8.68
CA SER A 75 19.76 13.26 -10.04
C SER A 75 20.27 12.25 -11.06
N ALA A 76 19.39 11.76 -11.93
CA ALA A 76 19.76 10.87 -13.03
C ALA A 76 20.84 11.49 -13.94
N ARG A 77 20.81 12.82 -14.10
CA ARG A 77 21.77 13.58 -14.91
C ARG A 77 23.19 13.56 -14.37
N GLU A 78 23.36 13.34 -13.06
CA GLU A 78 24.67 13.29 -12.42
C GLU A 78 25.37 11.93 -12.58
N VAL A 79 24.62 10.88 -12.92
CA VAL A 79 25.11 9.49 -12.93
C VAL A 79 24.93 8.76 -14.25
N MET A 80 24.03 9.20 -15.12
CA MET A 80 23.83 8.64 -16.45
C MET A 80 24.60 9.46 -17.49
N SER A 81 24.96 8.84 -18.61
CA SER A 81 25.41 9.59 -19.78
C SER A 81 24.25 10.37 -20.41
N GLU A 82 24.56 11.42 -21.18
CA GLU A 82 23.53 12.23 -21.85
C GLU A 82 22.63 11.38 -22.77
N GLU A 83 23.18 10.34 -23.40
CA GLU A 83 22.42 9.44 -24.27
C GLU A 83 21.45 8.55 -23.49
N GLU A 84 21.88 8.04 -22.34
CA GLU A 84 21.03 7.23 -21.44
C GLU A 84 19.96 8.10 -20.77
N PHE A 85 20.30 9.32 -20.36
CA PHE A 85 19.36 10.27 -19.77
C PHE A 85 18.28 10.66 -20.78
N GLU A 86 18.65 11.00 -22.02
CA GLU A 86 17.67 11.35 -23.05
C GLU A 86 16.79 10.14 -23.41
N ALA A 87 17.34 8.92 -23.44
CA ALA A 87 16.54 7.71 -23.67
C ALA A 87 15.50 7.49 -22.56
N LEU A 88 15.90 7.63 -21.29
CA LEU A 88 14.98 7.55 -20.14
C LEU A 88 13.91 8.65 -20.20
N ARG A 89 14.31 9.88 -20.52
CA ARG A 89 13.41 11.02 -20.69
C ARG A 89 12.36 10.77 -21.78
N GLN A 90 12.77 10.24 -22.93
CA GLN A 90 11.84 9.90 -24.02
C GLN A 90 10.89 8.77 -23.63
N GLN A 91 11.37 7.77 -22.90
CA GLN A 91 10.51 6.70 -22.39
C GLN A 91 9.42 7.24 -21.46
N LEU A 92 9.79 8.09 -20.49
CA LEU A 92 8.84 8.69 -19.55
C LEU A 92 7.79 9.55 -20.28
N LEU A 93 8.22 10.34 -21.27
CA LEU A 93 7.30 11.12 -22.11
C LEU A 93 6.34 10.24 -22.93
N GLU A 94 6.79 9.09 -23.41
CA GLU A 94 5.95 8.15 -24.16
C GLU A 94 4.97 7.42 -23.25
N GLU A 95 5.39 7.01 -22.04
CA GLU A 95 4.52 6.45 -21.00
C GLU A 95 3.43 7.44 -20.58
N GLU A 96 3.80 8.69 -20.37
CA GLU A 96 2.91 9.81 -20.05
C GLU A 96 1.87 10.06 -21.16
N GLN A 97 2.30 10.11 -22.42
CA GLN A 97 1.39 10.26 -23.56
C GLN A 97 0.44 9.08 -23.70
N ASN A 98 0.89 7.86 -23.41
CA ASN A 98 0.04 6.67 -23.45
C ASN A 98 -0.99 6.64 -22.30
N GLN A 99 -0.72 7.29 -21.16
CA GLN A 99 -1.68 7.47 -20.07
C GLN A 99 -2.69 8.59 -20.34
N GLN A 100 -2.39 9.49 -21.30
CA GLN A 100 -3.21 10.65 -21.64
C GLN A 100 -4.51 10.32 -22.40
N ASP A 101 -4.74 9.06 -22.78
CA ASP A 101 -6.01 8.59 -23.36
C ASP A 101 -7.13 8.43 -22.30
N VAL A 102 -6.88 8.77 -21.03
CA VAL A 102 -7.94 8.89 -20.02
C VAL A 102 -8.69 10.21 -20.27
N GLU A 103 -9.89 10.10 -20.83
CA GLU A 103 -10.80 11.22 -21.05
C GLU A 103 -11.09 11.90 -19.70
N ILE A 104 -10.59 13.13 -19.50
CA ILE A 104 -10.91 13.93 -18.31
C ILE A 104 -12.43 14.13 -18.33
N GLU A 105 -13.12 13.52 -17.36
CA GLU A 105 -14.56 13.66 -17.28
C GLU A 105 -14.90 15.14 -17.01
N PRO A 106 -15.90 15.70 -17.70
CA PRO A 106 -16.31 17.08 -17.47
C PRO A 106 -16.85 17.20 -16.04
N TYR A 107 -16.50 18.28 -15.35
CA TYR A 107 -17.01 18.56 -14.02
C TYR A 107 -18.55 18.54 -13.98
N ASP A 108 -19.07 17.66 -13.14
CA ASP A 108 -20.48 17.54 -12.80
C ASP A 108 -20.64 17.78 -11.30
N GLU A 109 -21.17 18.95 -10.95
CA GLU A 109 -21.42 19.36 -9.57
C GLU A 109 -22.40 18.44 -8.86
N GLU A 110 -23.40 17.89 -9.55
CA GLU A 110 -24.37 16.97 -8.95
C GLU A 110 -23.73 15.62 -8.65
N ALA A 111 -22.92 15.09 -9.57
CA ALA A 111 -22.14 13.88 -9.34
C ALA A 111 -21.15 14.06 -8.18
N SER A 112 -20.31 15.09 -8.24
CA SER A 112 -19.31 15.40 -7.21
C SER A 112 -19.94 15.61 -5.83
N THR A 113 -21.12 16.23 -5.76
CA THR A 113 -21.86 16.38 -4.50
C THR A 113 -22.32 15.04 -3.93
N ASN A 114 -22.74 14.10 -4.80
CA ASN A 114 -23.12 12.75 -4.36
C ASN A 114 -21.89 11.95 -3.91
N ASP A 115 -20.76 12.10 -4.61
CA ASP A 115 -19.51 11.44 -4.24
C ASP A 115 -19.04 11.90 -2.85
N PHE A 116 -19.05 13.22 -2.61
CA PHE A 116 -18.73 13.76 -1.28
C PHE A 116 -19.67 13.23 -0.19
N LEU A 117 -20.96 13.08 -0.50
CA LEU A 117 -21.94 12.54 0.44
C LEU A 117 -21.66 11.07 0.77
N GLU A 118 -21.30 10.26 -0.23
CA GLU A 118 -20.94 8.85 -0.07
C GLU A 118 -19.66 8.72 0.73
N MET A 119 -18.59 9.42 0.34
CA MET A 119 -17.32 9.48 1.08
C MET A 119 -17.53 9.85 2.55
N HIS A 120 -18.37 10.86 2.82
CA HIS A 120 -18.64 11.27 4.19
C HIS A 120 -19.39 10.20 5.01
N GLN A 121 -20.31 9.45 4.36
CA GLN A 121 -21.02 8.36 5.03
C GLN A 121 -20.11 7.17 5.31
N ASP A 122 -19.26 6.82 4.36
CA ASP A 122 -18.29 5.74 4.49
C ASP A 122 -17.29 6.05 5.60
N GLU A 123 -16.74 7.28 5.63
CA GLU A 123 -15.85 7.73 6.71
C GLU A 123 -16.52 7.61 8.10
N ILE A 124 -17.81 7.97 8.22
CA ILE A 124 -18.54 7.81 9.48
C ILE A 124 -18.61 6.34 9.92
N GLU A 125 -18.89 5.42 9.00
CA GLU A 125 -18.98 3.99 9.32
C GLU A 125 -17.59 3.41 9.62
N GLU A 126 -16.57 3.77 8.84
CA GLU A 126 -15.19 3.37 9.10
C GLU A 126 -14.72 3.82 10.48
N LEU A 127 -14.97 5.07 10.87
CA LEU A 127 -14.61 5.57 12.19
C LEU A 127 -15.31 4.77 13.30
N LYS A 128 -16.58 4.39 13.13
CA LYS A 128 -17.30 3.57 14.13
C LYS A 128 -16.74 2.16 14.25
N GLU A 129 -16.30 1.57 13.15
CA GLU A 129 -15.76 0.20 13.12
C GLU A 129 -14.30 0.14 13.58
N ASN A 130 -13.54 1.21 13.33
CA ASN A 130 -12.09 1.21 13.47
C ASN A 130 -11.58 1.95 14.70
N LEU A 131 -12.25 3.01 15.17
CA LEU A 131 -11.82 3.69 16.37
C LEU A 131 -12.10 2.86 17.64
N PRO A 132 -11.16 2.82 18.59
CA PRO A 132 -11.39 2.29 19.92
C PRO A 132 -12.60 2.94 20.58
N LYS A 133 -13.34 2.13 21.34
CA LYS A 133 -14.50 2.60 22.10
C LYS A 133 -14.15 3.76 23.04
N GLU A 134 -12.97 3.74 23.64
CA GLU A 134 -12.50 4.80 24.54
C GLU A 134 -12.36 6.16 23.84
N ILE A 135 -12.09 6.16 22.53
CA ILE A 135 -12.05 7.38 21.71
C ILE A 135 -13.48 7.76 21.32
N LEU A 136 -14.25 6.80 20.82
CA LEU A 136 -15.64 7.03 20.40
C LEU A 136 -16.52 7.59 21.53
N ASP A 137 -16.32 7.12 22.76
CA ASP A 137 -17.05 7.60 23.95
C ASP A 137 -16.76 9.09 24.27
N GLU A 138 -15.67 9.65 23.75
CA GLU A 138 -15.29 11.07 23.89
C GLU A 138 -15.72 11.94 22.70
N VAL A 139 -16.17 11.30 21.60
CA VAL A 139 -16.65 11.99 20.40
C VAL A 139 -18.11 12.37 20.59
N VAL A 140 -18.39 13.68 20.61
CA VAL A 140 -19.75 14.20 20.82
C VAL A 140 -20.61 14.09 19.56
N ASP A 141 -20.00 14.28 18.38
CA ASP A 141 -20.65 14.13 17.08
C ASP A 141 -19.68 13.49 16.08
N ILE A 142 -19.91 12.22 15.75
CA ILE A 142 -19.08 11.45 14.82
C ILE A 142 -19.03 12.10 13.42
N ARG A 143 -20.08 12.83 13.03
CA ARG A 143 -20.13 13.49 11.71
C ARG A 143 -19.16 14.68 11.64
N VAL A 144 -18.93 15.35 12.76
CA VAL A 144 -17.93 16.43 12.83
C VAL A 144 -16.53 15.84 12.77
N LEU A 145 -16.31 14.70 13.45
CA LEU A 145 -15.04 13.97 13.37
C LEU A 145 -14.73 13.50 11.95
N ALA A 146 -15.72 12.94 11.25
CA ALA A 146 -15.61 12.51 9.84
C ALA A 146 -15.39 13.67 8.85
N LEU A 147 -15.54 14.93 9.28
CA LEU A 147 -15.16 16.11 8.50
C LEU A 147 -13.76 16.62 8.86
N GLY A 148 -12.99 15.84 9.61
CA GLY A 148 -11.63 16.18 10.04
C GLY A 148 -11.58 17.16 11.21
N VAL A 149 -12.65 17.32 12.00
CA VAL A 149 -12.68 18.27 13.12
C VAL A 149 -12.98 17.59 14.45
N ALA A 150 -12.21 17.91 15.49
CA ALA A 150 -12.34 17.30 16.79
C ALA A 150 -12.11 18.30 17.93
N THR A 151 -12.39 17.85 19.16
CA THR A 151 -11.90 18.53 20.36
C THR A 151 -10.41 18.22 20.55
N GLU A 152 -9.69 19.07 21.29
CA GLU A 152 -8.27 18.85 21.61
C GLU A 152 -8.05 17.48 22.27
N LYS A 153 -8.94 17.10 23.20
CA LYS A 153 -8.89 15.80 23.86
C LYS A 153 -9.05 14.62 22.90
N VAL A 154 -10.00 14.70 21.96
CA VAL A 154 -10.20 13.63 20.97
C VAL A 154 -9.00 13.54 20.03
N LYS A 155 -8.48 14.68 19.56
CA LYS A 155 -7.27 14.70 18.73
C LYS A 155 -6.08 14.03 19.44
N ASP A 156 -5.79 14.39 20.69
CA ASP A 156 -4.70 13.79 21.45
C ASP A 156 -4.84 12.27 21.61
N LEU A 157 -6.06 11.78 21.80
CA LEU A 157 -6.33 10.35 21.91
C LEU A 157 -6.14 9.62 20.57
N VAL A 158 -6.62 10.22 19.48
CA VAL A 158 -6.45 9.70 18.11
C VAL A 158 -4.97 9.67 17.74
N ASP A 159 -4.23 10.77 17.93
CA ASP A 159 -2.80 10.85 17.64
C ASP A 159 -2.02 9.77 18.40
N LYS A 160 -2.33 9.58 19.68
CA LYS A 160 -1.70 8.54 20.50
C LYS A 160 -2.05 7.14 19.98
N TYR A 161 -3.31 6.89 19.64
CA TYR A 161 -3.73 5.60 19.11
C TYR A 161 -3.09 5.30 17.75
N SER A 162 -3.00 6.31 16.88
CA SER A 162 -2.31 6.25 15.59
C SER A 162 -0.85 5.82 15.76
N GLN A 163 -0.11 6.48 16.67
CA GLN A 163 1.27 6.10 17.01
C GLN A 163 1.37 4.68 17.57
N GLU A 164 0.42 4.26 18.42
CA GLU A 164 0.40 2.89 18.93
C GLU A 164 0.14 1.85 17.83
N CYS A 165 -0.70 2.17 16.84
CA CYS A 165 -0.94 1.34 15.65
C CYS A 165 0.30 1.27 14.76
N GLU A 166 0.91 2.41 14.45
CA GLU A 166 2.16 2.50 13.68
C GLU A 166 3.26 1.67 14.35
N MET A 167 3.47 1.81 15.66
CA MET A 167 4.45 1.00 16.39
C MET A 167 4.16 -0.50 16.34
N LYS A 168 2.89 -0.92 16.37
CA LYS A 168 2.50 -2.34 16.25
C LYS A 168 2.75 -2.86 14.84
N PHE A 169 2.60 -2.01 13.82
CA PHE A 169 2.88 -2.35 12.44
C PHE A 169 4.39 -2.42 12.17
N GLU A 170 5.12 -1.35 12.48
CA GLU A 170 6.53 -1.22 12.18
C GLU A 170 7.39 -2.24 12.91
N LYS A 171 7.03 -2.61 14.15
CA LYS A 171 7.92 -3.44 14.97
C LYS A 171 8.16 -4.83 14.35
N PRO A 172 7.14 -5.65 14.01
CA PRO A 172 7.37 -6.94 13.36
C PRO A 172 8.04 -6.80 11.99
N PHE A 173 7.66 -5.78 11.22
CA PHE A 173 8.29 -5.49 9.92
C PHE A 173 9.79 -5.21 10.07
N ASN A 174 10.17 -4.33 11.00
CA ASN A 174 11.56 -4.01 11.31
C ASN A 174 12.33 -5.20 11.91
N GLU A 175 11.68 -6.03 12.72
CA GLU A 175 12.29 -7.26 13.24
C GLU A 175 12.57 -8.27 12.12
N TYR A 176 11.65 -8.43 11.16
CA TYR A 176 11.89 -9.23 9.97
C TYR A 176 13.00 -8.65 9.11
N ASN A 177 13.00 -7.34 8.83
CA ASN A 177 14.07 -6.70 8.05
C ASN A 177 15.44 -6.91 8.69
N LYS A 178 15.54 -6.79 10.03
CA LYS A 178 16.78 -7.12 10.76
C LYS A 178 17.21 -8.57 10.55
N HIS A 179 16.27 -9.51 10.58
CA HIS A 179 16.54 -10.91 10.26
C HIS A 179 17.02 -11.08 8.81
N TRP A 180 16.32 -10.51 7.83
CA TRP A 180 16.69 -10.56 6.41
C TRP A 180 18.13 -10.05 6.18
N TYR A 181 18.46 -8.86 6.68
CA TYR A 181 19.80 -8.31 6.57
C TYR A 181 20.87 -9.17 7.29
N SER A 182 20.51 -9.87 8.37
CA SER A 182 21.45 -10.79 9.06
C SER A 182 21.81 -12.04 8.24
N ILE A 183 20.99 -12.40 7.25
CA ILE A 183 21.23 -13.54 6.36
C ILE A 183 21.60 -13.14 4.93
N ALA A 184 21.43 -11.87 4.54
CA ALA A 184 21.58 -11.38 3.17
C ALA A 184 22.95 -11.71 2.53
N ASP A 185 24.05 -11.72 3.29
CA ASP A 185 25.37 -12.09 2.75
C ASP A 185 25.49 -13.56 2.35
N LYS A 186 24.57 -14.41 2.84
CA LYS A 186 24.51 -15.84 2.55
C LYS A 186 23.50 -16.17 1.45
N VAL A 187 22.67 -15.20 1.07
CA VAL A 187 21.68 -15.34 0.01
C VAL A 187 22.30 -14.83 -1.31
N PRO A 188 22.26 -15.61 -2.40
CA PRO A 188 22.74 -15.19 -3.71
C PRO A 188 22.08 -13.89 -4.19
N ALA A 189 22.84 -13.05 -4.89
CA ALA A 189 22.37 -11.78 -5.47
C ALA A 189 21.07 -11.95 -6.27
N HIS A 190 21.00 -12.96 -7.14
CA HIS A 190 19.83 -13.21 -7.97
C HIS A 190 18.55 -13.51 -7.17
N ILE A 191 18.62 -13.98 -5.92
CA ILE A 191 17.44 -14.13 -5.07
C ILE A 191 17.13 -12.80 -4.39
N LYS A 192 18.14 -12.13 -3.84
CA LYS A 192 17.94 -10.85 -3.13
C LYS A 192 17.34 -9.75 -4.01
N GLU A 193 17.76 -9.69 -5.26
CA GLU A 193 17.38 -8.63 -6.20
C GLU A 193 16.00 -8.89 -6.84
N ASN A 194 15.53 -10.15 -6.86
CA ASN A 194 14.36 -10.55 -7.62
C ASN A 194 13.18 -11.06 -6.77
N TYR A 195 13.38 -11.31 -5.47
CA TYR A 195 12.33 -11.82 -4.60
C TYR A 195 11.45 -10.68 -4.07
N ASN A 196 10.68 -10.06 -4.97
CA ASN A 196 9.73 -8.99 -4.69
C ASN A 196 8.47 -9.19 -5.55
N PHE A 197 7.41 -9.74 -4.94
CA PHE A 197 6.17 -10.13 -5.63
C PHE A 197 4.93 -9.48 -5.01
N HIS A 198 5.08 -8.40 -4.25
CA HIS A 198 3.95 -7.65 -3.70
C HIS A 198 2.95 -7.33 -4.82
N ASP A 199 1.66 -7.59 -4.54
CA ASP A 199 0.52 -7.38 -5.44
C ASP A 199 0.51 -8.23 -6.73
N CYS A 200 1.41 -9.19 -6.88
CA CYS A 200 1.32 -10.17 -7.97
C CYS A 200 0.21 -11.18 -7.69
N ALA A 201 -0.68 -11.43 -8.67
CA ALA A 201 -1.69 -12.47 -8.53
C ALA A 201 -1.10 -13.84 -8.87
N ILE A 202 -1.26 -14.82 -7.96
CA ILE A 202 -0.84 -16.20 -8.20
C ILE A 202 -1.91 -16.90 -9.03
N LEU A 203 -1.68 -16.95 -10.34
CA LEU A 203 -2.58 -17.61 -11.29
C LEU A 203 -2.61 -19.12 -11.05
N LYS A 204 -1.44 -19.70 -10.74
CA LYS A 204 -1.30 -21.14 -10.66
C LYS A 204 -0.08 -21.56 -9.85
N MET A 205 -0.24 -22.64 -9.08
CA MET A 205 0.85 -23.36 -8.44
C MET A 205 0.86 -24.80 -8.93
N THR A 206 1.98 -25.26 -9.50
CA THR A 206 2.12 -26.61 -10.06
C THR A 206 3.35 -27.34 -9.54
N LYS A 207 3.25 -28.66 -9.42
CA LYS A 207 4.39 -29.53 -9.12
C LYS A 207 4.96 -30.10 -10.41
N CYS A 208 6.21 -29.79 -10.71
CA CYS A 208 6.94 -30.21 -11.90
C CYS A 208 8.11 -31.11 -11.49
N GLY A 209 7.85 -32.42 -11.37
CA GLY A 209 8.83 -33.35 -10.80
C GLY A 209 9.02 -33.08 -9.30
N ASN A 210 10.24 -32.72 -8.91
CA ASN A 210 10.52 -32.29 -7.53
C ASN A 210 10.37 -30.77 -7.33
N ASP A 211 10.17 -30.00 -8.40
CA ASP A 211 10.08 -28.55 -8.29
C ASP A 211 8.63 -28.09 -8.06
N ILE A 212 8.46 -26.92 -7.47
CA ILE A 212 7.19 -26.21 -7.40
C ILE A 212 7.30 -24.93 -8.23
N VAL A 213 6.36 -24.73 -9.14
CA VAL A 213 6.33 -23.60 -10.08
C VAL A 213 5.10 -22.75 -9.82
N PHE A 214 5.32 -21.45 -9.65
CA PHE A 214 4.28 -20.42 -9.57
C PHE A 214 4.24 -19.69 -10.92
N GLU A 215 3.04 -19.55 -11.46
CA GLU A 215 2.74 -18.67 -12.60
C GLU A 215 1.97 -17.47 -12.04
N LEU A 216 2.44 -16.26 -12.35
CA LEU A 216 1.98 -15.01 -11.78
C LEU A 216 1.43 -14.08 -12.87
N ASP A 217 0.44 -13.28 -12.49
CA ASP A 217 0.13 -12.02 -13.16
C ASP A 217 0.83 -10.91 -12.38
N ASN A 218 1.77 -10.25 -13.03
CA ASN A 218 2.61 -9.20 -12.45
C ASN A 218 2.12 -7.79 -12.79
N SER A 219 0.96 -7.64 -13.44
CA SER A 219 0.41 -6.33 -13.83
C SER A 219 0.14 -5.40 -12.65
N GLY A 220 -0.13 -5.95 -11.45
CA GLY A 220 -0.28 -5.19 -10.21
C GLY A 220 1.00 -5.01 -9.40
N GLY A 221 2.09 -5.71 -9.74
CA GLY A 221 3.31 -5.74 -8.95
C GLY A 221 4.46 -4.90 -9.54
N PHE A 222 5.50 -4.71 -8.73
CA PHE A 222 6.69 -3.93 -9.11
C PHE A 222 7.80 -4.78 -9.76
N THR A 223 7.42 -5.83 -10.50
CA THR A 223 8.36 -6.81 -11.08
C THR A 223 7.97 -7.24 -12.48
N ASN A 224 8.96 -7.56 -13.31
CA ASN A 224 8.76 -8.15 -14.65
C ASN A 224 8.75 -9.69 -14.64
N ILE A 225 8.92 -10.30 -13.46
CA ILE A 225 8.96 -11.75 -13.29
C ILE A 225 7.52 -12.26 -13.22
N ASN A 226 7.17 -13.16 -14.13
CA ASN A 226 5.85 -13.79 -14.13
C ASN A 226 5.91 -15.27 -13.74
N LYS A 227 7.10 -15.81 -13.48
CA LYS A 227 7.25 -17.20 -13.09
C LYS A 227 8.37 -17.40 -12.07
N ILE A 228 8.06 -18.19 -11.05
CA ILE A 228 9.01 -18.58 -10.01
C ILE A 228 9.09 -20.11 -9.96
N THR A 229 10.29 -20.65 -9.96
CA THR A 229 10.53 -22.08 -9.79
C THR A 229 11.34 -22.32 -8.51
N TYR A 230 10.72 -22.99 -7.54
CA TYR A 230 11.38 -23.50 -6.34
C TYR A 230 11.94 -24.89 -6.60
N LYS A 231 13.26 -25.01 -6.54
CA LYS A 231 13.98 -26.25 -6.87
C LYS A 231 13.95 -27.26 -5.74
N ASP A 232 13.72 -28.52 -6.12
CA ASP A 232 13.59 -29.65 -5.18
C ASP A 232 12.66 -29.31 -4.00
N ALA A 233 11.53 -28.67 -4.27
CA ALA A 233 10.70 -28.08 -3.22
C ALA A 233 9.79 -29.07 -2.49
N VAL A 234 9.59 -28.79 -1.20
CA VAL A 234 8.65 -29.50 -0.32
C VAL A 234 7.71 -28.48 0.30
N ILE A 235 6.42 -28.62 0.01
CA ILE A 235 5.37 -27.82 0.63
C ILE A 235 5.21 -28.27 2.09
N LEU A 236 5.28 -27.32 3.02
CA LEU A 236 5.05 -27.50 4.44
C LEU A 236 3.62 -27.08 4.83
N GLU A 237 3.11 -26.03 4.19
CA GLU A 237 1.76 -25.48 4.36
C GLU A 237 1.25 -24.97 3.02
N ASN A 238 -0.01 -25.22 2.70
CA ASN A 238 -0.58 -24.80 1.42
C ASN A 238 -2.06 -24.45 1.55
N ASN A 239 -2.31 -23.17 1.70
CA ASN A 239 -3.65 -22.59 1.68
C ASN A 239 -3.90 -21.82 0.37
N PHE A 240 -3.21 -22.20 -0.71
CA PHE A 240 -3.38 -21.60 -2.03
C PHE A 240 -4.82 -21.73 -2.54
N VAL A 241 -5.37 -20.61 -2.99
CA VAL A 241 -6.59 -20.52 -3.77
C VAL A 241 -6.24 -19.74 -5.05
N GLY A 242 -6.66 -20.25 -6.21
CA GLY A 242 -6.34 -19.63 -7.50
C GLY A 242 -6.79 -18.17 -7.55
N GLY A 243 -5.88 -17.28 -7.96
CA GLY A 243 -6.14 -15.85 -8.03
C GLY A 243 -5.91 -15.08 -6.73
N CYS A 244 -5.35 -15.69 -5.68
CA CYS A 244 -4.89 -14.95 -4.52
C CYS A 244 -3.67 -14.07 -4.87
N TYR A 245 -3.58 -12.91 -4.25
CA TYR A 245 -2.48 -11.97 -4.37
C TYR A 245 -1.37 -12.30 -3.38
N TRP A 246 -0.13 -12.13 -3.80
CA TRP A 246 1.04 -12.22 -2.94
C TRP A 246 1.22 -10.88 -2.21
N ILE A 247 1.12 -10.90 -0.88
CA ILE A 247 1.15 -9.66 -0.09
C ILE A 247 2.50 -9.50 0.62
N TYR A 248 2.96 -10.52 1.34
CA TYR A 248 4.24 -10.42 2.05
C TYR A 248 4.96 -11.75 2.01
N ASP A 249 6.24 -11.74 2.35
CA ASP A 249 7.01 -12.97 2.46
C ASP A 249 8.09 -12.89 3.52
N GLU A 250 8.45 -14.08 4.03
CA GLU A 250 9.60 -14.26 4.89
C GLU A 250 10.49 -15.38 4.37
N MET A 251 11.79 -15.13 4.33
CA MET A 251 12.78 -16.13 3.96
C MET A 251 13.72 -16.49 5.11
N TYR A 252 13.94 -17.79 5.30
CA TYR A 252 14.85 -18.33 6.30
C TYR A 252 15.84 -19.29 5.67
N LEU A 253 17.09 -19.30 6.15
CA LEU A 253 18.04 -20.35 5.81
C LEU A 253 17.73 -21.62 6.60
N CYS A 254 17.79 -22.77 5.92
CA CYS A 254 17.61 -24.09 6.53
C CYS A 254 18.59 -25.10 5.93
N ASP A 255 18.63 -26.34 6.45
CA ASP A 255 19.55 -27.39 5.98
C ASP A 255 19.37 -27.73 4.49
N LYS A 256 18.16 -27.51 3.96
CA LYS A 256 17.83 -27.76 2.54
C LYS A 256 18.28 -26.63 1.61
N GLY A 257 18.43 -25.42 2.14
CA GLY A 257 18.59 -24.18 1.40
C GLY A 257 17.74 -23.10 2.05
N TYR A 258 16.52 -22.93 1.55
CA TYR A 258 15.60 -21.88 1.96
C TYR A 258 14.28 -22.46 2.48
N GLU A 259 13.72 -21.84 3.50
CA GLU A 259 12.32 -21.97 3.90
C GLU A 259 11.62 -20.65 3.60
N CYS A 260 10.73 -20.68 2.61
CA CYS A 260 9.99 -19.54 2.12
C CYS A 260 8.57 -19.59 2.68
N HIS A 261 8.19 -18.51 3.35
CA HIS A 261 6.83 -18.28 3.84
C HIS A 261 6.24 -17.19 2.95
N ILE A 262 5.12 -17.48 2.30
CA ILE A 262 4.44 -16.58 1.38
C ILE A 262 3.09 -16.28 2.00
N ALA A 263 2.83 -15.01 2.29
CA ALA A 263 1.53 -14.55 2.72
C ALA A 263 0.71 -14.13 1.50
N VAL A 264 -0.49 -14.65 1.43
CA VAL A 264 -1.42 -14.43 0.33
C VAL A 264 -2.73 -13.84 0.84
N ASP A 265 -3.39 -13.03 0.02
CA ASP A 265 -4.74 -12.54 0.28
C ASP A 265 -5.66 -12.83 -0.92
N GLY A 266 -6.91 -13.16 -0.66
CA GLY A 266 -7.84 -13.61 -1.70
C GLY A 266 -9.22 -13.93 -1.12
N GLU A 267 -9.95 -14.86 -1.74
CA GLU A 267 -11.34 -15.18 -1.35
C GLU A 267 -11.49 -15.56 0.14
N ASN A 268 -10.48 -16.20 0.73
CA ASN A 268 -10.48 -16.63 2.14
C ASN A 268 -9.80 -15.62 3.09
N GLY A 269 -9.45 -14.44 2.58
CA GLY A 269 -8.62 -13.46 3.27
C GLY A 269 -7.15 -13.90 3.37
N TYR A 270 -6.44 -13.29 4.32
CA TYR A 270 -5.02 -13.49 4.56
C TYR A 270 -4.69 -14.91 5.03
N ASP A 271 -3.79 -15.58 4.31
CA ASP A 271 -3.36 -16.95 4.56
C ASP A 271 -1.92 -17.20 4.08
N TYR A 272 -1.44 -18.45 4.16
CA TYR A 272 -0.04 -18.80 3.92
C TYR A 272 0.17 -19.95 2.95
N ILE A 273 1.27 -19.85 2.21
CA ILE A 273 1.92 -20.95 1.52
C ILE A 273 3.35 -21.01 2.06
N THR A 274 3.72 -22.14 2.67
CA THR A 274 5.07 -22.35 3.22
C THR A 274 5.71 -23.53 2.53
N LEU A 275 6.95 -23.35 2.06
CA LEU A 275 7.71 -24.41 1.41
C LEU A 275 9.20 -24.32 1.74
N GLN A 276 9.91 -25.43 1.57
CA GLN A 276 11.36 -25.48 1.57
C GLN A 276 11.88 -25.81 0.19
N ALA A 277 12.96 -25.14 -0.24
CA ALA A 277 13.57 -25.32 -1.55
C ALA A 277 15.09 -25.29 -1.45
N SER A 278 15.78 -26.00 -2.34
CA SER A 278 17.24 -25.92 -2.44
C SER A 278 17.72 -24.67 -3.15
N ASP A 279 16.89 -24.13 -4.05
CA ASP A 279 17.19 -22.94 -4.85
C ASP A 279 15.90 -22.31 -5.38
N VAL A 280 15.99 -21.07 -5.87
CA VAL A 280 14.85 -20.32 -6.44
C VAL A 280 15.27 -19.71 -7.77
N ILE A 281 14.47 -19.93 -8.81
CA ILE A 281 14.73 -19.41 -10.16
C ILE A 281 13.58 -18.50 -10.58
N PHE A 282 13.91 -17.40 -11.24
CA PHE A 282 12.98 -16.38 -11.72
C PHE A 282 13.02 -16.33 -13.25
N GLU A 283 11.84 -16.23 -13.86
CA GLU A 283 11.62 -16.17 -15.32
C GLU A 283 10.61 -15.09 -15.69
#